data_AF-A0A7V3WIJ6-F1
#
_entry.id   AF-A0A7V3WIJ6-F1
#
_cell.length_a   1.000
_cell.length_b   1.000
_cell.length_c   1.000
_cell.angle_alpha   90.00
_cell.angle_beta   90.00
_cell.angle_gamma   90.00
#
_symmetry.space_group_name_H-M   'P 1'
#
loop_
_entity.id
_entity.type
_entity.pdbx_description
1 polymer ?
#
loop_
_entity_poly.entity_id
_entity_poly.type
_entity_poly.pdbx_seq_one_letter_code
_entity_poly.pdbx_strand_id
1 'polypeptide(L)'
;MNKKGFTLIELMISLTILLIVSVGFFSWASTVIKTTSNMEKINTANSILLDIADRLQRLPENDLLKPKTGNENRRVGYDNSGTLKKCSGGSPSQSILNNEFTNPWNNTSKKLYLYDKNACNSTNPYCFSSSVALNDTANTNIDHPNLTTDPSNILPIRSIKNTTYYAVWSVAYLPCSSSSDDKRKIFITVYWIEPEPTETDISVVQSKIASGTYTIKSVSTVADKVIGIE
;
A
#
# COMPACT_ATOMS: atom_id res chain seq x y z
N MET A 1 -27.32 -32.56 57.93
CA MET A 1 -27.07 -32.27 56.51
C MET A 1 -25.65 -32.70 56.17
N ASN A 2 -25.48 -33.83 55.47
CA ASN A 2 -24.16 -34.29 55.05
C ASN A 2 -23.65 -33.40 53.92
N LYS A 3 -22.69 -32.52 54.22
CA LYS A 3 -21.91 -31.84 53.18
C LYS A 3 -20.98 -32.87 52.56
N LYS A 4 -21.41 -33.49 51.45
CA LYS A 4 -20.52 -34.32 50.62
C LYS A 4 -19.46 -33.38 50.02
N GLY A 5 -18.22 -33.50 50.47
CA GLY A 5 -17.08 -32.80 49.86
C GLY A 5 -16.72 -33.42 48.51
N PHE A 6 -16.14 -32.62 47.61
CA PHE A 6 -15.61 -33.12 46.35
C PHE A 6 -14.41 -34.05 46.60
N THR A 7 -14.35 -35.16 45.87
CA THR A 7 -13.17 -36.01 45.90
C THR A 7 -12.03 -35.36 45.11
N LEU A 8 -10.78 -35.64 45.50
CA LEU A 8 -9.60 -35.10 44.82
C LEU A 8 -9.60 -35.45 43.31
N ILE A 9 -10.09 -36.65 42.96
CA ILE A 9 -10.12 -37.11 41.57
C ILE A 9 -11.13 -36.33 40.72
N GLU A 10 -12.30 -36.00 41.26
CA GLU A 10 -13.30 -35.14 40.60
C GLU A 10 -12.75 -33.74 40.38
N LEU A 11 -11.98 -33.22 41.34
CA LEU A 11 -11.32 -31.91 41.22
C LEU A 11 -10.24 -31.93 40.13
N MET A 12 -9.42 -32.98 40.06
CA MET A 12 -8.39 -33.12 39.02
C MET A 12 -8.99 -33.26 37.61
N ILE A 13 -10.06 -34.04 37.45
CA ILE A 13 -10.76 -34.19 36.16
C ILE A 13 -11.38 -32.85 35.76
N SER A 14 -12.04 -32.16 36.69
CA SER A 14 -12.65 -30.85 36.43
C SER A 14 -11.61 -29.80 36.02
N LEU A 15 -10.46 -29.77 36.69
CA LEU A 15 -9.36 -28.86 36.35
C LEU A 15 -8.77 -29.16 34.97
N THR A 16 -8.65 -30.45 34.61
CA THR A 16 -8.12 -30.88 33.31
C THR A 16 -9.07 -30.47 32.18
N ILE A 17 -10.37 -30.68 32.35
CA ILE A 17 -11.38 -30.24 31.38
C ILE A 17 -11.34 -28.72 31.23
N LEU A 18 -11.24 -27.97 32.33
CA LEU A 18 -11.14 -26.52 32.31
C LEU A 18 -9.90 -26.05 31.55
N LEU A 19 -8.74 -26.69 31.75
CA LEU A 19 -7.50 -26.35 31.04
C LEU A 19 -7.62 -26.56 29.53
N ILE A 20 -8.18 -27.70 29.10
CA ILE A 20 -8.36 -28.00 27.68
C ILE A 20 -9.29 -26.97 27.03
N VAL A 21 -10.43 -26.67 27.66
CA VAL A 21 -11.38 -25.66 27.17
C VAL A 21 -10.73 -24.28 27.13
N SER A 22 -9.97 -23.91 28.16
CA SER A 22 -9.28 -22.62 28.23
C SER A 22 -8.26 -22.46 27.11
N VAL A 23 -7.44 -23.48 26.83
CA VAL A 23 -6.45 -23.43 25.74
C VAL A 23 -7.14 -23.24 24.38
N GLY A 24 -8.21 -23.98 24.12
CA GLY A 24 -9.00 -23.82 22.90
C GLY A 24 -9.60 -22.42 22.78
N PHE A 25 -10.20 -21.91 23.87
CA PHE A 25 -10.78 -20.57 23.92
C PHE A 25 -9.74 -19.47 23.68
N PHE A 26 -8.57 -19.53 24.32
CA PHE A 26 -7.53 -18.52 24.15
C PHE A 26 -6.91 -18.54 22.75
N SER A 27 -6.75 -19.73 22.14
CA SER A 27 -6.28 -19.85 20.76
C SER A 27 -7.26 -19.23 19.77
N TRP A 28 -8.57 -19.51 19.96
CA TRP A 28 -9.64 -18.90 19.17
C TRP A 28 -9.68 -17.38 19.36
N ALA A 29 -9.69 -16.90 20.60
CA ALA A 29 -9.71 -15.47 20.92
C ALA A 29 -8.51 -14.73 20.31
N SER A 30 -7.30 -15.31 20.41
CA SER A 30 -6.08 -14.75 19.78
C SER A 30 -6.22 -14.63 18.26
N THR A 31 -6.79 -15.66 17.61
CA THR A 31 -7.03 -15.65 16.17
C THR A 31 -8.05 -14.60 15.76
N VAL A 32 -9.15 -14.47 16.51
CA VAL A 32 -10.18 -13.45 16.28
C VAL A 32 -9.58 -12.05 16.43
N ILE A 33 -8.83 -11.79 17.51
CA ILE A 33 -8.18 -10.49 17.74
C ILE A 33 -7.24 -10.13 16.58
N LYS A 34 -6.39 -11.06 16.14
CA LYS A 34 -5.49 -10.84 15.00
C LYS A 34 -6.25 -10.57 13.71
N THR A 35 -7.32 -11.32 13.45
CA THR A 35 -8.14 -11.15 12.24
C THR A 35 -8.82 -9.79 12.24
N THR A 36 -9.43 -9.38 13.35
CA THR A 36 -10.06 -8.06 13.49
C THR A 36 -9.05 -6.95 13.32
N SER A 37 -7.86 -7.04 13.96
CA SER A 37 -6.78 -6.07 13.79
C SER A 37 -6.34 -5.95 12.32
N ASN A 38 -6.17 -7.07 11.62
CA ASN A 38 -5.82 -7.06 10.20
C ASN A 38 -6.92 -6.45 9.32
N MET A 39 -8.19 -6.76 9.60
CA MET A 39 -9.32 -6.15 8.89
C MET A 39 -9.39 -4.64 9.12
N GLU A 40 -9.15 -4.17 10.35
CA GLU A 40 -9.08 -2.74 10.63
C GLU A 40 -7.97 -2.05 9.83
N LYS A 41 -6.79 -2.67 9.73
CA LYS A 41 -5.70 -2.11 8.93
C LYS A 41 -6.03 -2.04 7.45
N ILE A 42 -6.64 -3.10 6.90
CA ILE A 42 -7.09 -3.14 5.50
C ILE A 42 -8.17 -2.07 5.25
N ASN A 43 -9.16 -1.95 6.14
CA ASN A 43 -10.21 -0.94 6.02
C ASN A 43 -9.65 0.49 6.09
N THR A 44 -8.68 0.72 6.98
CA THR A 44 -7.96 1.99 7.09
C THR A 44 -7.18 2.28 5.81
N ALA A 45 -6.44 1.30 5.29
CA ALA A 45 -5.69 1.45 4.05
C ALA A 45 -6.61 1.74 2.86
N ASN A 46 -7.77 1.07 2.77
CA ASN A 46 -8.78 1.33 1.74
C ASN A 46 -9.37 2.75 1.86
N SER A 47 -9.64 3.22 3.08
CA SER A 47 -10.12 4.59 3.29
C SER A 47 -9.08 5.63 2.85
N ILE A 48 -7.80 5.42 3.17
CA ILE A 48 -6.69 6.26 2.70
C ILE A 48 -6.59 6.20 1.18
N LEU A 49 -6.66 5.01 0.60
CA LEU A 49 -6.58 4.77 -0.84
C LEU A 49 -7.65 5.55 -1.60
N LEU A 50 -8.89 5.51 -1.11
CA LEU A 50 -10.02 6.23 -1.72
C LEU A 50 -9.88 7.74 -1.61
N ASP A 51 -9.46 8.26 -0.44
CA ASP A 51 -9.22 9.71 -0.28
C ASP A 51 -8.08 10.20 -1.19
N ILE A 52 -7.00 9.42 -1.33
CA ILE A 52 -5.91 9.76 -2.27
C ILE A 52 -6.41 9.69 -3.72
N ALA A 53 -7.19 8.67 -4.08
CA ALA A 53 -7.74 8.53 -5.42
C ALA A 53 -8.62 9.73 -5.80
N ASP A 54 -9.56 10.12 -4.93
CA ASP A 54 -10.45 11.26 -5.15
C ASP A 54 -9.65 12.56 -5.31
N ARG A 55 -8.63 12.79 -4.46
CA ARG A 55 -7.76 13.97 -4.58
C ARG A 55 -6.97 13.98 -5.88
N LEU A 56 -6.36 12.86 -6.27
CA LEU A 56 -5.60 12.73 -7.52
C LEU A 56 -6.48 12.95 -8.76
N GLN A 57 -7.73 12.47 -8.73
CA GLN A 57 -8.70 12.70 -9.79
C GLN A 57 -9.10 14.17 -9.92
N ARG A 58 -9.13 14.93 -8.82
CA ARG A 58 -9.46 16.37 -8.80
C ARG A 58 -8.31 17.31 -9.12
N LEU A 59 -7.07 16.81 -9.17
CA LEU A 59 -5.90 17.66 -9.49
C LEU A 59 -6.07 18.33 -10.88
N PRO A 60 -5.67 19.59 -11.05
CA PRO A 60 -5.59 20.21 -12.37
C PRO A 60 -4.74 19.37 -13.35
N GLU A 61 -5.07 19.41 -14.64
CA GLU A 61 -4.41 18.59 -15.68
C GLU A 61 -2.91 18.86 -15.80
N ASN A 62 -2.49 20.08 -15.42
CA ASN A 62 -1.10 20.52 -15.43
C ASN A 62 -0.29 20.02 -14.23
N ASP A 63 -0.96 19.60 -13.15
CA ASP A 63 -0.31 19.15 -11.91
C ASP A 63 -0.09 17.65 -11.88
N LEU A 64 -0.85 16.91 -12.70
CA LEU A 64 -0.49 15.54 -13.02
C LEU A 64 0.62 15.55 -14.05
N LEU A 65 1.75 14.92 -13.71
CA LEU A 65 2.92 14.78 -14.58
C LEU A 65 2.47 14.44 -16.01
N LYS A 66 2.91 15.25 -16.97
CA LYS A 66 2.78 14.98 -18.41
C LYS A 66 3.81 13.91 -18.77
N PRO A 67 3.57 13.06 -19.80
CA PRO A 67 4.59 12.13 -20.22
C PRO A 67 5.80 12.95 -20.66
N LYS A 68 6.96 12.74 -20.02
CA LYS A 68 8.22 13.27 -20.55
C LYS A 68 8.31 12.76 -21.99
N THR A 69 8.49 13.67 -22.95
CA THR A 69 8.54 13.35 -24.38
C THR A 69 9.48 12.16 -24.59
N GLY A 70 8.95 11.05 -25.13
CA GLY A 70 9.71 9.80 -25.34
C GLY A 70 9.44 8.65 -24.35
N ASN A 71 8.48 8.75 -23.42
CA ASN A 71 8.18 7.66 -22.48
C ASN A 71 7.03 6.73 -22.92
N GLU A 72 7.20 6.04 -24.07
CA GLU A 72 6.23 5.07 -24.61
C GLU A 72 5.85 3.97 -23.59
N ASN A 73 6.77 3.65 -22.67
CA ASN A 73 6.59 2.65 -21.62
C ASN A 73 5.48 2.98 -20.61
N ARG A 74 5.00 4.23 -20.59
CA ARG A 74 3.88 4.68 -19.73
C ARG A 74 2.55 4.80 -20.47
N ARG A 75 2.53 4.46 -21.75
CA ARG A 75 1.28 4.36 -22.50
C ARG A 75 0.63 3.01 -22.26
N VAL A 76 -0.68 3.04 -22.09
CA VAL A 76 -1.52 1.86 -21.99
C VAL A 76 -2.70 1.99 -22.94
N GLY A 77 -3.36 0.89 -23.25
CA GLY A 77 -4.52 0.86 -24.11
C GLY A 77 -5.33 -0.40 -23.90
N TYR A 78 -6.53 -0.41 -24.43
CA TYR A 78 -7.42 -1.56 -24.36
C TYR A 78 -7.24 -2.42 -25.60
N ASP A 79 -7.09 -3.73 -25.39
CA ASP A 79 -7.20 -4.67 -26.50
C ASP A 79 -8.66 -4.86 -26.94
N ASN A 80 -8.86 -5.67 -27.98
CA ASN A 80 -10.19 -5.97 -28.53
C ASN A 80 -11.12 -6.67 -27.53
N SER A 81 -10.59 -7.17 -26.41
CA SER A 81 -11.36 -7.82 -25.34
C SER A 81 -11.67 -6.86 -24.18
N GLY A 82 -11.30 -5.57 -24.29
CA GLY A 82 -11.48 -4.58 -23.22
C GLY A 82 -10.51 -4.74 -22.06
N THR A 83 -9.40 -5.48 -22.23
CA THR A 83 -8.37 -5.63 -21.21
C THR A 83 -7.30 -4.55 -21.35
N LEU A 84 -6.96 -3.90 -20.24
CA LEU A 84 -5.90 -2.88 -20.22
C LEU A 84 -4.52 -3.54 -20.40
N LYS A 85 -3.75 -3.06 -21.38
CA LYS A 85 -2.43 -3.57 -21.76
C LYS A 85 -1.44 -2.44 -21.96
N LYS A 86 -0.15 -2.73 -21.78
CA LYS A 86 0.92 -1.81 -22.18
C LYS A 86 1.04 -1.75 -23.69
N CYS A 87 1.50 -0.60 -24.15
CA CYS A 87 1.73 -0.37 -25.56
C CYS A 87 3.12 -0.84 -25.99
N SER A 88 3.21 -1.38 -27.19
CA SER A 88 4.46 -1.66 -27.89
C SER A 88 4.27 -1.27 -29.34
N GLY A 89 5.12 -0.39 -29.89
CA GLY A 89 4.96 0.11 -31.25
C GLY A 89 3.61 0.80 -31.50
N GLY A 90 3.10 1.52 -30.50
CA GLY A 90 1.82 2.24 -30.59
C GLY A 90 0.55 1.38 -30.49
N SER A 91 0.66 0.07 -30.21
CA SER A 91 -0.47 -0.85 -30.07
C SER A 91 -0.49 -1.56 -28.71
N PRO A 92 -1.67 -1.84 -28.11
CA PRO A 92 -1.76 -2.62 -26.87
C PRO A 92 -1.32 -4.07 -27.12
N SER A 93 -0.29 -4.55 -26.43
CA SER A 93 0.26 -5.88 -26.70
C SER A 93 0.71 -6.66 -25.45
N GLN A 94 1.16 -5.99 -24.40
CA GLN A 94 1.70 -6.66 -23.21
C GLN A 94 0.73 -6.55 -22.03
N SER A 95 0.58 -7.64 -21.26
CA SER A 95 -0.24 -7.63 -20.04
C SER A 95 0.33 -6.66 -19.00
N ILE A 96 -0.55 -5.96 -18.29
CA ILE A 96 -0.18 -5.13 -17.14
C ILE A 96 -0.40 -5.96 -15.88
N LEU A 97 0.60 -6.00 -14.99
CA LEU A 97 0.36 -6.42 -13.62
C LEU A 97 -0.14 -5.20 -12.83
N ASN A 98 -1.26 -5.31 -12.11
CA ASN A 98 -1.90 -4.18 -11.41
C ASN A 98 -0.98 -3.46 -10.42
N ASN A 99 0.08 -4.12 -9.95
CA ASN A 99 1.09 -3.54 -9.07
C ASN A 99 2.34 -3.05 -9.83
N GLU A 100 2.49 -3.28 -11.13
CA GLU A 100 3.74 -2.94 -11.83
C GLU A 100 4.07 -1.44 -11.75
N PHE A 101 3.04 -0.60 -11.81
CA PHE A 101 3.17 0.85 -11.77
C PHE A 101 3.34 1.42 -10.36
N THR A 102 3.03 0.65 -9.32
CA THR A 102 2.96 1.12 -7.93
C THR A 102 3.54 0.16 -6.91
N ASN A 103 4.22 -0.91 -7.34
CA ASN A 103 4.82 -1.89 -6.45
C ASN A 103 5.97 -1.19 -5.71
N PRO A 104 5.88 -1.04 -4.38
CA PRO A 104 6.89 -0.32 -3.63
C PRO A 104 8.15 -1.17 -3.43
N TRP A 105 8.09 -2.50 -3.59
CA TRP A 105 9.21 -3.38 -3.28
C TRP A 105 9.79 -4.09 -4.49
N ASN A 106 11.06 -3.83 -4.74
CA ASN A 106 11.81 -4.51 -5.77
C ASN A 106 12.47 -5.77 -5.20
N ASN A 107 11.89 -6.93 -5.51
CA ASN A 107 12.43 -8.22 -5.07
C ASN A 107 13.84 -8.52 -5.58
N THR A 108 14.26 -7.93 -6.70
CA THR A 108 15.58 -8.16 -7.30
C THR A 108 16.63 -7.26 -6.69
N SER A 109 16.39 -5.95 -6.64
CA SER A 109 17.35 -4.98 -6.10
C SER A 109 17.28 -4.83 -4.58
N LYS A 110 16.30 -5.46 -3.93
CA LYS A 110 16.02 -5.38 -2.47
C LYS A 110 15.83 -3.95 -1.99
N LYS A 111 15.21 -3.13 -2.83
CA LYS A 111 14.95 -1.72 -2.60
C LYS A 111 13.47 -1.48 -2.37
N LEU A 112 13.18 -0.70 -1.35
CA LEU A 112 11.84 -0.24 -1.00
C LEU A 112 11.69 1.23 -1.42
N TYR A 113 10.65 1.51 -2.21
CA TYR A 113 10.21 2.84 -2.57
C TYR A 113 9.45 3.44 -1.39
N LEU A 114 9.99 4.48 -0.79
CA LEU A 114 9.38 5.18 0.33
C LEU A 114 9.40 6.67 0.08
N TYR A 115 8.32 7.30 0.51
CA TYR A 115 8.36 8.71 0.84
C TYR A 115 9.05 8.88 2.18
N ASP A 116 9.85 9.92 2.23
CA ASP A 116 10.25 10.60 3.43
C ASP A 116 9.01 11.56 3.73
N LYS A 117 8.65 11.93 5.01
CA LYS A 117 7.83 13.03 5.71
C LYS A 117 8.51 13.96 6.81
N ASN A 118 8.66 15.31 6.68
CA ASN A 118 9.73 16.18 7.28
C ASN A 118 9.32 16.63 8.69
N ALA A 119 8.65 15.71 9.37
CA ALA A 119 7.78 15.91 10.51
C ALA A 119 7.91 14.70 11.42
N CYS A 120 9.15 14.26 11.69
CA CYS A 120 9.45 13.49 12.88
C CYS A 120 9.03 14.34 14.07
N ASN A 121 8.17 13.80 14.93
CA ASN A 121 7.87 14.41 16.23
C ASN A 121 7.99 13.35 17.33
N SER A 122 7.97 13.79 18.59
CA SER A 122 8.17 12.92 19.77
C SER A 122 7.14 11.79 19.89
N THR A 123 6.02 11.86 19.18
CA THR A 123 4.96 10.83 19.17
C THR A 123 5.05 9.83 18.02
N ASN A 124 5.87 10.08 17.00
CA ASN A 124 6.17 9.12 15.93
C ASN A 124 7.61 9.32 15.41
N PRO A 125 8.62 8.74 16.10
CA PRO A 125 10.04 8.93 15.78
C PRO A 125 10.52 8.13 14.56
N TYR A 126 9.65 7.30 13.96
CA TYR A 126 9.99 6.38 12.86
C TYR A 126 9.51 6.88 11.48
N CYS A 127 9.17 8.16 11.38
CA CYS A 127 8.86 8.80 10.11
C CYS A 127 10.16 9.25 9.43
N PHE A 128 10.34 8.91 8.17
CA PHE A 128 11.27 9.58 7.23
C PHE A 128 10.68 10.97 6.86
N SER A 129 11.35 11.91 6.16
CA SER A 129 11.17 13.39 5.80
C SER A 129 10.47 13.91 4.42
N SER A 130 9.55 14.89 4.30
CA SER A 130 8.48 14.97 3.25
C SER A 130 9.05 15.43 1.97
N SER A 131 8.66 14.71 0.91
CA SER A 131 8.53 15.14 -0.49
C SER A 131 9.46 14.44 -1.45
N VAL A 132 10.44 13.68 -0.95
CA VAL A 132 11.47 13.08 -1.77
C VAL A 132 11.41 11.57 -1.64
N ALA A 133 11.42 10.90 -2.78
CA ALA A 133 11.55 9.47 -2.82
C ALA A 133 12.95 9.08 -2.35
N LEU A 134 13.02 8.22 -1.34
CA LEU A 134 14.30 7.71 -0.85
C LEU A 134 14.99 6.80 -1.86
N ASN A 135 14.22 6.23 -2.79
CA ASN A 135 14.74 5.21 -3.68
C ASN A 135 13.92 5.07 -4.97
N ASP A 136 14.01 6.07 -5.85
CA ASP A 136 13.35 6.02 -7.17
C ASP A 136 13.80 4.83 -8.04
N THR A 137 14.96 4.24 -7.74
CA THR A 137 15.45 3.03 -8.41
C THR A 137 14.74 1.75 -7.99
N ALA A 138 13.88 1.79 -6.96
CA ALA A 138 13.05 0.65 -6.57
C ALA A 138 12.00 0.35 -7.67
N ASN A 139 11.34 1.38 -8.18
CA ASN A 139 10.39 1.25 -9.28
C ASN A 139 10.32 2.56 -10.08
N THR A 140 10.90 2.55 -11.27
CA THR A 140 10.95 3.72 -12.16
C THR A 140 9.61 4.10 -12.78
N ASN A 141 8.59 3.24 -12.62
CA ASN A 141 7.24 3.56 -13.07
C ASN A 141 6.48 4.40 -12.05
N ILE A 142 6.89 4.39 -10.78
CA ILE A 142 6.28 5.22 -9.74
C ILE A 142 6.62 6.68 -10.04
N ASP A 143 5.62 7.55 -10.04
CA ASP A 143 5.80 8.90 -10.55
C ASP A 143 4.90 9.86 -9.79
N HIS A 144 5.53 10.76 -9.04
CA HIS A 144 4.86 11.72 -8.17
C HIS A 144 5.20 13.14 -8.63
N PRO A 145 4.23 14.05 -8.65
CA PRO A 145 4.51 15.44 -8.98
C PRO A 145 5.56 16.01 -8.02
N ASN A 146 6.55 16.72 -8.58
CA ASN A 146 7.53 17.44 -7.78
C ASN A 146 6.79 18.50 -6.93
N LEU A 147 6.94 18.44 -5.61
CA LEU A 147 6.16 19.24 -4.66
C LEU A 147 6.46 20.75 -4.72
N THR A 148 7.42 21.19 -5.54
CA THR A 148 7.73 22.61 -5.78
C THR A 148 6.64 23.38 -6.51
N THR A 149 5.62 22.70 -7.08
CA THR A 149 4.54 23.32 -7.86
C THR A 149 3.14 23.19 -7.23
N ASP A 150 3.05 22.76 -5.96
CA ASP A 150 1.87 22.65 -5.08
C ASP A 150 0.65 21.81 -5.55
N PRO A 151 0.71 20.47 -5.42
CA PRO A 151 -0.43 19.56 -5.55
C PRO A 151 -1.20 19.48 -4.22
N SER A 152 -1.84 20.57 -3.83
CA SER A 152 -2.34 20.83 -2.46
C SER A 152 -3.00 19.62 -1.73
N ASN A 153 -2.34 19.17 -0.66
CA ASN A 153 -2.82 18.28 0.41
C ASN A 153 -2.93 16.75 0.19
N ILE A 154 -2.23 16.15 -0.77
CA ILE A 154 -2.12 14.67 -0.82
C ILE A 154 -0.96 14.21 0.05
N LEU A 155 -1.24 13.78 1.29
CA LEU A 155 -0.24 13.25 2.20
C LEU A 155 0.11 11.79 1.83
N PRO A 156 1.33 11.50 1.34
CA PRO A 156 1.73 10.14 0.98
C PRO A 156 1.98 9.26 2.22
N ILE A 157 2.08 9.86 3.41
CA ILE A 157 2.34 9.14 4.66
C ILE A 157 1.30 9.53 5.69
N ARG A 158 0.68 8.52 6.30
CA ARG A 158 -0.33 8.70 7.36
C ARG A 158 -0.09 7.67 8.46
N SER A 159 -0.15 8.11 9.71
CA SER A 159 -0.04 7.22 10.87
C SER A 159 -1.39 7.17 11.59
N ILE A 160 -1.94 5.97 11.75
CA ILE A 160 -3.23 5.73 12.38
C ILE A 160 -3.08 4.50 13.27
N LYS A 161 -3.46 4.62 14.55
CA LYS A 161 -3.43 3.51 15.53
C LYS A 161 -2.09 2.74 15.53
N ASN A 162 -0.97 3.45 15.60
CA ASN A 162 0.40 2.89 15.63
C ASN A 162 0.79 2.06 14.39
N THR A 163 0.10 2.24 13.26
CA THR A 163 0.52 1.70 11.96
C THR A 163 0.80 2.86 11.02
N THR A 164 1.95 2.82 10.35
CA THR A 164 2.31 3.81 9.33
C THR A 164 1.95 3.29 7.94
N TYR A 165 1.13 4.06 7.24
CA TYR A 165 0.69 3.80 5.89
C TYR A 165 1.44 4.71 4.93
N TYR A 166 1.92 4.11 3.85
CA TYR A 166 2.66 4.75 2.78
C TYR A 166 1.85 4.61 1.49
N ALA A 167 1.67 5.71 0.79
CA ALA A 167 0.99 5.74 -0.48
C ALA A 167 2.00 6.03 -1.59
N VAL A 168 1.85 5.30 -2.68
CA VAL A 168 2.58 5.51 -3.92
C VAL A 168 1.59 5.50 -5.07
N TRP A 169 1.81 6.36 -6.06
CA TRP A 169 1.00 6.38 -7.26
C TRP A 169 1.83 6.56 -8.53
N SER A 170 1.17 6.30 -9.65
CA SER A 170 1.73 6.47 -10.99
C SER A 170 0.62 6.79 -11.98
N VAL A 171 0.96 7.50 -13.05
CA VAL A 171 0.05 7.92 -14.11
C VAL A 171 0.44 7.24 -15.42
N ALA A 172 -0.48 6.49 -16.01
CA ALA A 172 -0.35 5.99 -17.37
C ALA A 172 -1.28 6.75 -18.32
N TYR A 173 -0.89 6.84 -19.59
CA TYR A 173 -1.55 7.67 -20.60
C TYR A 173 -2.27 6.81 -21.63
N LEU A 174 -3.44 7.26 -22.08
CA LEU A 174 -4.26 6.60 -23.08
C LEU A 174 -4.68 7.59 -24.18
N PRO A 175 -4.83 7.10 -25.42
CA PRO A 175 -4.54 5.74 -25.90
C PRO A 175 -3.04 5.46 -26.16
N CYS A 176 -2.74 4.27 -26.68
CA CYS A 176 -1.40 3.87 -27.09
C CYS A 176 -0.75 4.77 -28.15
N SER A 177 -1.52 5.59 -28.86
CA SER A 177 -1.02 6.55 -29.85
C SER A 177 -0.67 7.88 -29.19
N SER A 178 0.41 8.53 -29.65
CA SER A 178 0.82 9.87 -29.20
C SER A 178 -0.05 11.01 -29.75
N SER A 179 -1.12 10.67 -30.47
CA SER A 179 -2.00 11.62 -31.15
C SER A 179 -3.03 12.27 -30.22
N SER A 180 -3.31 11.65 -29.06
CA SER A 180 -4.17 12.21 -28.03
C SER A 180 -3.77 11.63 -26.66
N ASP A 181 -3.77 12.47 -25.63
CA ASP A 181 -3.56 12.09 -24.23
C ASP A 181 -4.81 12.45 -23.41
N ASP A 182 -5.98 12.24 -24.01
CA ASP A 182 -7.29 12.70 -23.51
C ASP A 182 -7.75 11.90 -22.28
N LYS A 183 -7.06 10.80 -21.95
CA LYS A 183 -7.38 9.96 -20.79
C LYS A 183 -6.11 9.53 -20.08
N ARG A 184 -6.19 9.52 -18.75
CA ARG A 184 -5.12 9.05 -17.86
C ARG A 184 -5.67 7.99 -16.92
N LYS A 185 -4.85 6.96 -16.64
CA LYS A 185 -5.08 5.98 -15.59
C LYS A 185 -4.13 6.28 -14.45
N ILE A 186 -4.65 6.41 -13.25
CA ILE A 186 -3.89 6.67 -12.04
C ILE A 186 -3.87 5.38 -11.24
N PHE A 187 -2.71 4.71 -11.21
CA PHE A 187 -2.48 3.56 -10.36
C PHE A 187 -2.10 4.06 -8.98
N ILE A 188 -2.71 3.50 -7.94
CA ILE A 188 -2.48 3.93 -6.56
C ILE A 188 -2.35 2.69 -5.70
N THR A 189 -1.35 2.68 -4.83
CA THR A 189 -1.15 1.64 -3.83
C THR A 189 -0.90 2.28 -2.48
N VAL A 190 -1.63 1.81 -1.47
CA VAL A 190 -1.36 2.10 -0.07
C VAL A 190 -0.82 0.83 0.56
N TYR A 191 0.34 0.93 1.20
CA TYR A 191 1.01 -0.19 1.81
C TYR A 191 1.49 0.13 3.23
N TRP A 192 1.74 -0.91 4.01
CA TRP A 192 2.32 -0.86 5.35
C TRP A 192 3.24 -2.07 5.55
N ILE A 193 4.08 -2.00 6.58
CA ILE A 193 5.04 -3.05 6.90
C ILE A 193 4.59 -3.74 8.20
N GLU A 194 4.63 -5.07 8.21
CA GLU A 194 4.28 -5.88 9.38
C GLU A 194 5.43 -6.79 9.82
N PRO A 195 5.83 -6.74 11.10
CA PRO A 195 5.40 -5.78 12.13
C PRO A 195 5.81 -4.33 11.79
N GLU A 196 5.20 -3.36 12.50
CA GLU A 196 5.55 -1.95 12.34
C GLU A 196 7.07 -1.78 12.60
N PRO A 197 7.82 -1.16 11.68
CA PRO A 197 9.25 -0.97 11.83
C PRO A 197 9.56 -0.15 13.08
N THR A 198 10.60 -0.58 13.80
CA THR A 198 11.14 0.16 14.97
C THR A 198 12.49 0.77 14.68
N GLU A 199 13.05 0.52 13.50
CA GLU A 199 14.35 1.00 13.09
C GLU A 199 14.22 2.39 12.48
N THR A 200 15.18 3.25 12.77
CA THR A 200 15.29 4.58 12.18
C THR A 200 16.10 4.57 10.87
N ASP A 201 16.73 3.45 10.53
CA ASP A 201 17.52 3.27 9.30
C ASP A 201 16.78 2.38 8.31
N ILE A 202 16.44 2.95 7.15
CA ILE A 202 15.72 2.26 6.09
C ILE A 202 16.48 1.05 5.52
N SER A 203 17.82 1.07 5.53
CA SER A 203 18.62 -0.06 5.06
C SER A 203 18.40 -1.30 5.93
N VAL A 204 18.21 -1.09 7.23
CA VAL A 204 17.92 -2.18 8.18
C VAL A 204 16.51 -2.73 7.95
N VAL A 205 15.53 -1.85 7.76
CA VAL A 205 14.15 -2.25 7.44
C VAL A 205 14.11 -3.06 6.14
N GLN A 206 14.82 -2.62 5.09
CA GLN A 206 14.93 -3.34 3.82
C GLN A 206 15.58 -4.71 4.00
N SER A 207 16.62 -4.82 4.83
CA SER A 207 17.26 -6.11 5.14
C SER A 207 16.28 -7.08 5.82
N LYS A 208 15.43 -6.58 6.74
CA LYS A 208 14.39 -7.36 7.43
C LYS A 208 13.24 -7.79 6.53
N ILE A 209 12.89 -6.97 5.53
CA ILE A 209 11.94 -7.35 4.49
C ILE A 209 12.56 -8.45 3.62
N ALA A 210 13.83 -8.30 3.23
CA ALA A 210 14.53 -9.28 2.40
C ALA A 210 14.72 -10.64 3.10
N SER A 211 14.90 -10.65 4.43
CA SER A 211 14.97 -11.88 5.23
C SER A 211 13.60 -12.50 5.55
N GLY A 212 12.49 -11.83 5.19
CA GLY A 212 11.13 -12.25 5.52
C GLY A 212 10.72 -12.01 6.97
N THR A 213 11.55 -11.33 7.76
CA THR A 213 11.20 -10.90 9.12
C THR A 213 10.06 -9.88 9.09
N TYR A 214 10.09 -8.99 8.10
CA TYR A 214 9.05 -8.00 7.81
C TYR A 214 8.31 -8.36 6.53
N THR A 215 7.01 -8.13 6.50
CA THR A 215 6.15 -8.36 5.34
C THR A 215 5.52 -7.06 4.89
N ILE A 216 5.57 -6.78 3.60
CA ILE A 216 4.82 -5.66 3.02
C ILE A 216 3.40 -6.12 2.72
N LYS A 217 2.44 -5.38 3.24
CA LYS A 217 1.02 -5.54 2.97
C LYS A 217 0.53 -4.34 2.19
N SER A 218 -0.40 -4.52 1.27
CA SER A 218 -0.86 -3.43 0.41
C SER A 218 -2.27 -3.63 -0.10
N VAL A 219 -2.92 -2.51 -0.41
CA VAL A 219 -4.15 -2.43 -1.20
C VAL A 219 -3.91 -1.50 -2.38
N SER A 220 -4.51 -1.81 -3.53
CA SER A 220 -4.30 -1.06 -4.76
C SER A 220 -5.61 -0.79 -5.48
N THR A 221 -5.69 0.34 -6.17
CA THR A 221 -6.80 0.67 -7.07
C THR A 221 -6.27 1.38 -8.31
N VAL A 222 -7.12 1.43 -9.33
CA VAL A 222 -6.89 2.19 -10.56
C VAL A 222 -8.03 3.18 -10.72
N ALA A 223 -7.68 4.45 -10.85
CA ALA A 223 -8.61 5.55 -11.02
C ALA A 223 -8.51 6.12 -12.43
N ASP A 224 -9.66 6.51 -12.98
CA ASP A 224 -9.75 7.09 -14.32
C ASP A 224 -9.77 8.61 -14.21
N LYS A 225 -9.08 9.28 -15.14
CA LYS A 225 -9.17 10.72 -15.32
C LYS A 225 -9.32 11.07 -16.79
N VAL A 226 -10.31 11.88 -17.12
CA VAL A 226 -10.51 12.45 -18.45
C VAL A 226 -9.81 13.81 -18.50
N ILE A 227 -9.17 14.12 -19.62
CA ILE A 227 -8.46 15.37 -19.92
C ILE A 227 -9.23 16.04 -21.06
N GLY A 228 -9.73 17.25 -20.85
CA GLY A 228 -10.62 17.97 -21.77
C GLY A 228 -11.80 18.68 -21.10
N ILE A 229 -12.32 19.72 -21.77
CA ILE A 229 -13.29 20.71 -21.28
C ILE A 229 -14.61 20.04 -20.83
N GLU A 230 -15.03 20.26 -19.58
CA GLU A 230 -16.43 20.11 -19.14
C GLU A 230 -17.30 21.28 -19.65
#